data_AF-A0A7Y1VWT2-F1
#
_entry.id   AF-A0A7Y1VWT2-F1
#
_cell.length_a   1.000
_cell.length_b   1.000
_cell.length_c   1.000
_cell.angle_alpha   90.00
_cell.angle_beta   90.00
_cell.angle_gamma   90.00
#
_symmetry.space_group_name_H-M   'P 1'
#
loop_
_entity.id
_entity.type
_entity.pdbx_description
1 polymer ?
#
loop_
_entity_poly.entity_id
_entity_poly.type
_entity_poly.pdbx_seq_one_letter_code
_entity_poly.pdbx_strand_id
1 'polypeptide(L)'
;FSAASDLRLKENIRQFSPGLDFIKQLRPVQYTWRHMDDGQVFTGLIAQDVEKLVEEMGFEFSAVVAPEKEEDYYSLRYAEFVMPLINAVKELAETHEKLSARIESLEKMNRE
;
A
#
# COMPACT_ATOMS: atom_id res chain seq x y z
N PHE A 1 0.86 13.56 -15.58
CA PHE A 1 -0.55 13.92 -15.32
C PHE A 1 -0.59 14.71 -14.03
N SER A 2 -1.29 15.85 -13.99
CA SER A 2 -1.54 16.63 -12.77
C SER A 2 -3.05 16.66 -12.52
N ALA A 3 -3.46 16.49 -11.27
CA ALA A 3 -4.85 16.53 -10.84
C ALA A 3 -5.08 17.69 -9.86
N ALA A 4 -6.27 18.28 -9.87
CA ALA A 4 -6.64 19.28 -8.87
C ALA A 4 -6.67 18.64 -7.47
N SER A 5 -5.98 19.24 -6.50
CA SER A 5 -5.89 18.74 -5.12
C SER A 5 -5.95 19.87 -4.07
N ASP A 6 -6.63 20.96 -4.40
CA ASP A 6 -6.86 22.08 -3.48
C ASP A 6 -7.82 21.65 -2.35
N LEU A 7 -7.55 22.08 -1.12
CA LEU A 7 -8.39 21.81 0.05
C LEU A 7 -9.85 22.23 -0.18
N ARG A 8 -10.07 23.34 -0.90
CA ARG A 8 -11.40 23.90 -1.18
C ARG A 8 -12.25 23.03 -2.11
N LEU A 9 -11.64 22.05 -2.76
CA LEU A 9 -12.31 21.09 -3.64
C LEU A 9 -12.60 19.76 -2.94
N LYS A 10 -12.31 19.64 -1.63
CA LYS A 10 -12.45 18.41 -0.85
C LYS A 10 -13.38 18.64 0.33
N GLU A 11 -14.21 17.65 0.62
CA GLU A 11 -15.11 17.62 1.77
C GLU A 11 -14.93 16.32 2.56
N ASN A 12 -15.45 16.26 3.78
CA ASN A 12 -15.44 15.05 4.62
C ASN A 12 -14.03 14.42 4.80
N ILE A 13 -13.01 15.27 4.93
CA ILE A 13 -11.60 14.84 4.98
C ILE A 13 -11.35 14.05 6.28
N ARG A 14 -10.95 12.79 6.13
CA ARG A 14 -10.54 11.89 7.21
C ARG A 14 -9.11 11.45 6.99
N GLN A 15 -8.43 11.10 8.08
CA GLN A 15 -7.10 10.53 7.99
C GLN A 15 -7.17 9.14 7.37
N PHE A 16 -6.33 8.91 6.35
CA PHE A 16 -6.07 7.58 5.82
C PHE A 16 -4.92 6.96 6.62
N SER A 17 -5.23 5.92 7.41
CA SER A 17 -4.31 5.30 8.36
C SER A 17 -3.49 4.11 7.83
N PRO A 18 -3.93 3.31 6.82
CA PRO A 18 -3.15 2.17 6.35
C PRO A 18 -1.72 2.57 5.93
N GLY A 19 -0.75 1.75 6.33
CA GLY A 19 0.67 2.05 6.21
C GLY A 19 1.52 0.77 6.12
N LEU A 20 2.56 0.66 6.95
CA LEU A 20 3.55 -0.42 6.85
C LEU A 20 2.93 -1.80 6.99
N ASP A 21 1.99 -1.96 7.91
CA ASP A 21 1.34 -3.26 8.16
C ASP A 21 0.57 -3.76 6.93
N PHE A 22 -0.21 -2.89 6.28
CA PHE A 22 -0.91 -3.21 5.04
C PHE A 22 0.08 -3.56 3.92
N ILE A 23 1.12 -2.73 3.72
CA ILE A 23 2.12 -2.96 2.67
C ILE A 23 2.85 -4.29 2.85
N LYS A 24 3.15 -4.69 4.10
CA LYS A 24 3.82 -5.96 4.41
C LYS A 24 2.97 -7.19 4.10
N GLN A 25 1.65 -7.06 4.11
CA GLN A 25 0.72 -8.16 3.86
C GLN A 25 0.38 -8.32 2.36
N LEU A 26 0.71 -7.33 1.53
CA LEU A 26 0.57 -7.45 0.09
C LEU A 26 1.42 -8.61 -0.46
N ARG A 27 0.88 -9.32 -1.44
CA ARG A 27 1.53 -10.46 -2.10
C ARG A 27 1.88 -10.12 -3.55
N PRO A 28 3.11 -9.64 -3.83
CA PRO A 28 3.61 -9.53 -5.19
C PRO A 28 3.63 -10.91 -5.86
N VAL A 29 3.19 -10.97 -7.10
CA VAL A 29 3.19 -12.18 -7.93
C VAL A 29 3.84 -11.89 -9.27
N GLN A 30 4.35 -12.95 -9.90
CA GLN A 30 4.71 -12.96 -11.31
C GLN A 30 3.67 -13.75 -12.09
N TYR A 31 3.33 -13.28 -13.29
CA TYR A 31 2.31 -13.93 -14.12
C TYR A 31 2.58 -13.73 -15.61
N THR A 32 2.00 -14.60 -16.41
CA THR A 32 1.85 -14.44 -17.87
C THR A 32 0.38 -14.30 -18.20
N TRP A 33 0.06 -13.66 -19.32
CA TRP A 33 -1.33 -13.55 -19.78
C TRP A 33 -1.75 -14.84 -20.49
N ARG A 34 -2.93 -15.38 -20.15
CA ARG A 34 -3.43 -16.65 -20.73
C ARG A 34 -3.58 -16.63 -22.26
N HIS A 35 -3.68 -15.45 -22.87
CA HIS A 35 -3.88 -15.26 -24.30
C HIS A 35 -2.76 -14.45 -24.96
N MET A 36 -1.63 -14.26 -24.27
CA MET A 36 -0.40 -13.74 -24.89
C MET A 36 0.62 -14.88 -24.93
N ASP A 37 0.99 -15.31 -26.13
CA ASP A 37 1.96 -16.38 -26.37
C ASP A 37 3.35 -15.82 -26.71
N ASP A 38 3.75 -14.75 -26.02
CA ASP A 38 5.07 -14.11 -26.15
C ASP A 38 6.03 -14.49 -25.02
N GLY A 39 5.56 -15.29 -24.05
CA GLY A 39 6.32 -15.67 -22.86
C GLY A 39 6.65 -14.50 -21.94
N GLN A 40 6.04 -13.32 -22.13
CA GLN A 40 6.35 -12.14 -21.35
C GLN A 40 5.86 -12.31 -19.91
N VAL A 41 6.79 -12.22 -18.97
CA VAL A 41 6.51 -12.28 -17.53
C VAL A 41 6.28 -10.87 -17.00
N PHE A 42 5.15 -10.68 -16.33
CA PHE A 42 4.78 -9.45 -15.65
C PHE A 42 4.88 -9.63 -14.14
N THR A 43 5.03 -8.53 -13.43
CA THR A 43 4.97 -8.49 -11.95
C THR A 43 3.83 -7.58 -11.54
N GLY A 44 3.06 -7.99 -10.53
CA GLY A 44 1.94 -7.21 -10.04
C GLY A 44 1.32 -7.81 -8.79
N LEU A 45 0.07 -7.45 -8.57
CA LEU A 45 -0.79 -7.95 -7.50
C LEU A 45 -2.02 -8.60 -8.10
N ILE A 46 -2.60 -9.57 -7.39
CA ILE A 46 -3.93 -10.10 -7.69
C ILE A 46 -4.96 -9.20 -7.01
N ALA A 47 -5.87 -8.62 -7.78
CA ALA A 47 -6.83 -7.64 -7.28
C ALA A 47 -7.74 -8.19 -6.17
N GLN A 48 -8.16 -9.44 -6.29
CA GLN A 48 -8.99 -10.13 -5.31
C GLN A 48 -8.25 -10.39 -3.98
N ASP A 49 -6.94 -10.65 -4.04
CA ASP A 49 -6.14 -10.77 -2.82
C ASP A 49 -6.09 -9.42 -2.08
N VAL A 50 -5.98 -8.32 -2.83
CA VAL A 50 -5.99 -6.96 -2.25
C VAL A 50 -7.36 -6.63 -1.67
N GLU A 51 -8.46 -6.92 -2.38
CA GLU A 51 -9.83 -6.73 -1.88
C GLU A 51 -10.03 -7.44 -0.55
N LYS A 52 -9.72 -8.74 -0.51
CA LYS A 52 -9.84 -9.56 0.68
C LYS A 52 -9.04 -9.00 1.86
N LEU A 53 -7.80 -8.55 1.60
CA LEU A 53 -6.97 -7.94 2.64
C LEU A 53 -7.58 -6.63 3.17
N VAL A 54 -8.11 -5.79 2.27
CA VAL A 54 -8.78 -4.53 2.63
C VAL A 54 -10.02 -4.80 3.51
N GLU A 55 -10.83 -5.81 3.15
CA GLU A 55 -11.98 -6.26 3.94
C GLU A 55 -11.57 -6.77 5.33
N GLU A 56 -10.54 -7.63 5.39
CA GLU A 56 -10.01 -8.18 6.65
C GLU A 56 -9.46 -7.09 7.58
N MET A 57 -8.85 -6.06 7.02
CA MET A 57 -8.31 -4.91 7.76
C MET A 57 -9.35 -3.83 8.07
N GLY A 58 -10.57 -3.94 7.54
CA GLY A 58 -11.72 -3.10 7.90
C GLY A 58 -11.59 -1.63 7.50
N PHE A 59 -11.03 -1.33 6.31
CA PHE A 59 -10.96 0.03 5.78
C PHE A 59 -11.42 0.10 4.32
N GLU A 60 -11.66 1.31 3.82
CA GLU A 60 -12.01 1.53 2.41
C GLU A 60 -10.76 1.85 1.58
N PHE A 61 -10.62 1.21 0.42
CA PHE A 61 -9.48 1.45 -0.46
C PHE A 61 -9.90 1.61 -1.93
N SER A 62 -9.79 2.84 -2.43
CA SER A 62 -10.13 3.24 -3.81
C SER A 62 -9.31 2.53 -4.89
N ALA A 63 -8.21 1.87 -4.52
CA ALA A 63 -7.32 1.21 -5.47
C ALA A 63 -7.95 -0.04 -6.09
N VAL A 64 -8.82 -0.73 -5.36
CA VAL A 64 -9.51 -1.93 -5.85
C VAL A 64 -10.76 -1.48 -6.60
N VAL A 65 -10.87 -1.91 -7.86
CA VAL A 65 -12.07 -1.72 -8.67
C VAL A 65 -12.69 -3.09 -8.88
N ALA A 66 -13.73 -3.38 -8.09
CA ALA A 66 -14.53 -4.58 -8.22
C ALA A 66 -15.40 -4.53 -9.49
N PRO A 67 -15.72 -5.69 -10.10
CA PRO A 67 -16.57 -5.77 -11.27
C PRO A 67 -18.01 -5.37 -10.95
N GLU A 68 -18.68 -4.67 -11.88
CA GLU A 68 -20.10 -4.32 -11.74
C GLU A 68 -21.03 -5.47 -12.14
N LYS A 69 -20.55 -6.35 -13.03
CA LYS A 69 -21.25 -7.55 -13.52
C LYS A 69 -20.37 -8.79 -13.38
N GLU A 70 -21.00 -9.95 -13.39
CA GLU A 70 -20.29 -11.23 -13.25
C GLU A 70 -19.24 -11.47 -14.35
N GLU A 71 -19.45 -10.93 -15.56
CA GLU A 71 -18.49 -11.07 -16.67
C GLU A 71 -17.34 -10.05 -16.65
N ASP A 72 -17.41 -9.03 -15.79
CA ASP A 72 -16.37 -8.00 -15.71
C ASP A 72 -15.16 -8.49 -14.90
N TYR A 73 -13.99 -7.90 -15.20
CA TYR A 73 -12.77 -8.20 -14.48
C TYR A 73 -12.47 -7.16 -13.41
N TYR A 74 -11.92 -7.63 -12.29
CA TYR A 74 -11.26 -6.76 -11.33
C TYR A 74 -10.11 -5.97 -11.96
N SER A 75 -9.87 -4.76 -11.45
CA SER A 75 -8.68 -3.99 -11.78
C SER A 75 -8.09 -3.26 -10.57
N LEU A 76 -6.84 -2.82 -10.69
CA LEU A 76 -6.12 -2.06 -9.66
C LEU A 76 -5.67 -0.70 -10.18
N ARG A 77 -5.92 0.35 -9.38
CA ARG A 77 -5.34 1.69 -9.57
C ARG A 77 -4.02 1.77 -8.83
N TYR A 78 -2.93 1.31 -9.45
CA TYR A 78 -1.60 1.26 -8.82
C TYR A 78 -1.11 2.60 -8.22
N ALA A 79 -1.54 3.74 -8.78
CA ALA A 79 -1.20 5.06 -8.25
C ALA A 79 -1.74 5.31 -6.82
N GLU A 80 -2.85 4.68 -6.43
CA GLU A 80 -3.47 4.84 -5.11
C GLU A 80 -2.62 4.18 -4.00
N PHE A 81 -1.80 3.18 -4.34
CA PHE A 81 -0.87 2.54 -3.39
C PHE A 81 0.24 3.48 -2.90
N VAL A 82 0.44 4.64 -3.54
CA VAL A 82 1.36 5.66 -3.04
C VAL A 82 0.93 6.17 -1.66
N MET A 83 -0.38 6.22 -1.37
CA MET A 83 -0.88 6.71 -0.08
C MET A 83 -0.43 5.83 1.10
N PRO A 84 -0.69 4.50 1.10
CA PRO A 84 -0.16 3.64 2.16
C PRO A 84 1.37 3.54 2.16
N LEU A 85 2.04 3.68 1.00
CA LEU A 85 3.52 3.74 0.97
C LEU A 85 4.08 4.98 1.68
N ILE A 86 3.44 6.15 1.54
CA ILE A 86 3.82 7.36 2.29
C ILE A 86 3.73 7.10 3.80
N ASN A 87 2.63 6.49 4.25
CA ASN A 87 2.45 6.16 5.66
C ASN A 87 3.48 5.13 6.14
N ALA A 88 3.73 4.07 5.35
CA ALA A 88 4.73 3.06 5.65
C ALA A 88 6.14 3.65 5.82
N VAL A 89 6.54 4.58 4.95
CA VAL A 89 7.85 5.26 5.05
C VAL A 89 7.93 6.14 6.30
N LYS A 90 6.85 6.86 6.66
CA LYS A 90 6.80 7.64 7.91
C LYS A 90 6.95 6.75 9.15
N GLU A 91 6.22 5.64 9.19
CA GLU A 91 6.29 4.66 10.28
C GLU A 91 7.68 4.02 10.39
N LEU A 92 8.31 3.71 9.26
CA LEU A 92 9.68 3.20 9.22
C LEU A 92 10.68 4.25 9.73
N ALA A 93 10.54 5.51 9.33
CA ALA A 93 11.42 6.60 9.78
C ALA A 93 11.30 6.81 11.29
N GLU A 94 10.08 6.85 11.83
CA GLU A 94 9.85 6.97 13.27
C GLU A 94 10.45 5.78 14.04
N THR A 95 10.29 4.57 13.51
CA THR A 95 10.89 3.36 14.10
C THR A 95 12.42 3.46 14.10
N HIS A 96 13.02 3.91 13.00
CA HIS A 96 14.46 4.08 12.87
C HIS A 96 15.01 5.10 13.88
N GLU A 97 14.35 6.25 14.04
CA GLU A 97 14.72 7.27 15.02
C GLU A 97 14.69 6.71 16.46
N LYS A 98 13.61 6.00 16.82
CA LYS A 98 13.47 5.36 18.15
C LYS A 98 14.55 4.32 18.41
N LEU A 99 14.85 3.47 17.42
CA LEU A 99 15.89 2.46 17.54
C LEU A 99 17.28 3.09 17.65
N SER A 100 17.57 4.13 16.87
CA SER A 100 18.85 4.85 16.91
C SER A 100 19.07 5.48 18.29
N ALA A 101 18.08 6.20 18.83
CA ALA A 101 18.17 6.79 20.17
C ALA A 101 18.37 5.74 21.27
N ARG A 102 17.73 4.57 21.15
CA ARG A 102 17.90 3.46 22.09
C ARG A 102 19.32 2.88 22.04
N ILE A 103 19.87 2.70 20.84
CA ILE A 103 21.25 2.22 20.65
C ILE A 103 22.23 3.21 21.30
N GLU A 104 22.09 4.51 21.05
CA GLU A 104 22.95 5.53 21.66
C GLU A 104 22.89 5.51 23.20
N SER A 105 21.70 5.33 23.77
CA SER A 105 21.53 5.21 25.23
C SER A 105 22.21 3.96 25.79
N LEU A 106 22.06 2.82 25.13
CA LEU A 106 22.70 1.56 25.53
C LEU A 106 24.23 1.64 25.42
N GLU A 107 24.75 2.27 24.37
CA GLU A 107 26.18 2.47 24.19
C GLU A 107 26.80 3.37 25.27
N LYS A 108 26.06 4.37 25.77
CA LYS A 108 26.52 5.19 26.91
C LYS A 108 26.57 4.36 28.19
N MET A 109 25.52 3.59 28.49
CA MET A 109 25.47 2.76 29.69
C MET A 109 26.54 1.66 29.73
N ASN A 110 26.94 1.13 28.57
CA ASN A 110 27.99 0.09 28.50
C ASN A 110 29.42 0.67 28.56
N ARG A 111 29.58 1.99 28.43
CA ARG A 111 30.89 2.67 28.53
C ARG A 111 31.18 3.20 29.94
N GLU A 112 30.17 3.22 30.80
CA GLU A 112 30.25 3.55 32.24
C GLU A 112 30.43 2.29 33.08
#